data_AF-A0A9E1UZN7-F1
#
_entry.id   AF-A0A9E1UZN7-F1
#
_cell.length_a   1.000
_cell.length_b   1.000
_cell.length_c   1.000
_cell.angle_alpha   90.00
_cell.angle_beta   90.00
_cell.angle_gamma   90.00
#
_symmetry.space_group_name_H-M   'P 1'
#
loop_
_entity.id
_entity.type
_entity.pdbx_description
1 polymer ?
#
loop_
_entity_poly.entity_id
_entity_poly.type
_entity_poly.pdbx_seq_one_letter_code
_entity_poly.pdbx_strand_id
1 'polypeptide(L)'
;MNGDGVISPEATSDPVLAAFIGDAANCTGGTLDLSGKKGVTEAQINSFLAAIPAYLAWRENGEIPADAASTPTMPFGADTGALHALYLQQASKVDLYFDLCRLGAFDARTASRLAGLDSHLQKLDPVDAAQVTQYLGTMPIAAPAPGKDLPLAEAEVNPIYRQWVRELAEKVLPRTAPDAPGDSLSEAEWLQVKAAFTPYEAYLASKAGGIVEALAPDALQASLAPILKEQALLLLAADQEVAGIVKQAEQVARLLLLHQHILVLANNFVSFPYLYSPDSRALFEMGSVIMDGRCLSFAVKVENAAEHSKMAKLSNLFVVYLEVTGAANEKFQVAVPVTSGTKGNLTVGKRGVFFDIHGKEYDARITQVIANPVSLREALALPFVRLWSILEGRIETWSTSSQKGLQTEFGKAMPPTTPGAKAPPPAKAPVPGQPRPANSAFVGLCFVTAALGSAFAFITKTFSGMNRQHVMLGLSAAIGLVVLPITLVAYLKLRRQDLSSLLEGGGWAINARMRLNRRQRRQFTTAYVFPAGAKGTPRRTHLLVFSIFMVLELAIWAALRWYSTSPMP
;
A
#
# COMPACT_ATOMS: atom_id res chain seq x y z
N MET A 1 -31.32 -5.87 28.52
CA MET A 1 -30.87 -7.27 28.69
C MET A 1 -30.97 -7.95 27.35
N ASN A 2 -29.88 -8.58 26.94
CA ASN A 2 -29.71 -9.26 25.66
C ASN A 2 -29.00 -10.62 25.81
N GLY A 3 -28.65 -10.99 27.04
CA GLY A 3 -28.20 -12.34 27.37
C GLY A 3 -26.76 -12.64 27.00
N ASP A 4 -25.90 -11.63 26.98
CA ASP A 4 -24.45 -11.82 26.84
C ASP A 4 -23.72 -11.93 28.19
N GLY A 5 -24.44 -11.77 29.31
CA GLY A 5 -23.86 -11.80 30.65
C GLY A 5 -23.11 -10.51 31.00
N VAL A 6 -23.37 -9.42 30.28
CA VAL A 6 -22.80 -8.08 30.51
C VAL A 6 -23.95 -7.10 30.77
N ILE A 7 -23.93 -6.45 31.93
CA ILE A 7 -24.92 -5.41 32.25
C ILE A 7 -24.31 -4.01 32.07
N SER A 8 -24.94 -3.20 31.24
CA SER A 8 -24.61 -1.78 31.08
C SER A 8 -25.45 -0.92 32.03
N PRO A 9 -25.09 0.35 32.30
CA PRO A 9 -25.86 1.24 33.20
C PRO A 9 -27.33 1.39 32.83
N GLU A 10 -27.69 1.18 31.56
CA GLU A 10 -29.06 1.24 31.05
C GLU A 10 -29.89 0.00 31.36
N ALA A 11 -29.29 -1.05 31.93
CA ALA A 11 -30.00 -2.24 32.35
C ALA A 11 -30.97 -1.97 33.53
N THR A 12 -30.89 -0.81 34.17
CA THR A 12 -31.73 -0.39 35.29
C THR A 12 -32.24 1.04 35.12
N SER A 13 -33.42 1.33 35.68
CA SER A 13 -33.95 2.69 35.82
C SER A 13 -33.55 3.35 37.14
N ASP A 14 -32.92 2.61 38.06
CA ASP A 14 -32.42 3.16 39.31
C ASP A 14 -31.09 3.90 39.07
N PRO A 15 -31.03 5.24 39.28
CA PRO A 15 -29.84 6.03 39.01
C PRO A 15 -28.65 5.64 39.89
N VAL A 16 -28.88 5.15 41.11
CA VAL A 16 -27.80 4.76 42.04
C VAL A 16 -27.13 3.47 41.55
N LEU A 17 -27.93 2.49 41.15
CA LEU A 17 -27.42 1.24 40.59
C LEU A 17 -26.77 1.45 39.21
N ALA A 18 -27.32 2.34 38.38
CA ALA A 18 -26.73 2.72 37.11
C ALA A 18 -25.34 3.37 37.29
N ALA A 19 -25.20 4.27 38.27
CA ALA A 19 -23.92 4.88 38.62
C ALA A 19 -22.91 3.82 39.10
N PHE A 20 -23.32 2.93 40.00
CA PHE A 20 -22.49 1.81 40.47
C PHE A 20 -21.98 0.93 39.32
N ILE A 21 -22.85 0.56 38.38
CA ILE A 21 -22.48 -0.23 37.20
C ILE A 21 -21.50 0.55 36.31
N GLY A 22 -21.73 1.85 36.11
CA GLY A 22 -20.87 2.73 35.34
C GLY A 22 -19.47 2.88 35.96
N ASP A 23 -19.41 3.10 37.27
CA ASP A 23 -18.17 3.21 38.03
C ASP A 23 -17.37 1.91 37.99
N ALA A 24 -18.03 0.77 38.21
CA ALA A 24 -17.41 -0.54 38.08
C ALA A 24 -16.88 -0.79 36.65
N ALA A 25 -17.61 -0.38 35.61
CA ALA A 25 -17.17 -0.51 34.21
C ALA A 25 -15.94 0.37 33.93
N ASN A 26 -15.94 1.62 34.40
CA ASN A 26 -14.83 2.55 34.21
C ASN A 26 -13.56 2.10 34.93
N CYS A 27 -13.69 1.60 36.16
CA CYS A 27 -12.58 1.13 36.98
C CYS A 27 -11.96 -0.18 36.49
N THR A 28 -12.77 -1.11 35.97
CA THR A 28 -12.30 -2.45 35.53
C THR A 28 -11.95 -2.52 34.04
N GLY A 29 -12.14 -1.42 33.29
CA GLY A 29 -11.99 -1.37 31.84
C GLY A 29 -13.25 -1.77 31.06
N GLY A 30 -14.20 -2.43 31.74
CA GLY A 30 -15.50 -2.81 31.20
C GLY A 30 -15.42 -3.90 30.14
N THR A 31 -16.57 -4.46 29.78
CA THR A 31 -16.74 -5.35 28.64
C THR A 31 -17.77 -4.74 27.69
N LEU A 32 -17.59 -4.92 26.38
CA LEU A 32 -18.57 -4.46 25.42
C LEU A 32 -19.75 -5.42 25.42
N ASP A 33 -20.90 -4.88 25.78
CA ASP A 33 -22.22 -5.46 25.61
C ASP A 33 -22.52 -5.59 24.09
N LEU A 34 -23.31 -6.57 23.65
CA LEU A 34 -23.83 -6.71 22.27
C LEU A 34 -24.52 -5.42 21.77
N SER A 35 -25.02 -4.56 22.66
CA SER A 35 -25.53 -3.22 22.32
C SER A 35 -24.45 -2.23 21.86
N GLY A 36 -23.17 -2.59 22.00
CA GLY A 36 -22.01 -1.74 21.73
C GLY A 36 -21.62 -0.82 22.89
N LYS A 37 -22.32 -0.90 24.03
CA LYS A 37 -22.04 -0.09 25.23
C LYS A 37 -21.09 -0.82 26.17
N LYS A 38 -20.36 -0.08 27.00
CA LYS A 38 -19.53 -0.69 28.04
C LYS A 38 -20.40 -1.07 29.24
N GLY A 39 -20.26 -2.29 29.70
CA GLY A 39 -20.89 -2.81 30.90
C GLY A 39 -19.92 -3.63 31.75
N VAL A 40 -20.48 -4.38 32.70
CA VAL A 40 -19.73 -5.22 33.64
C VAL A 40 -20.26 -6.64 33.69
N THR A 41 -19.33 -7.56 33.92
CA THR A 41 -19.60 -8.96 34.27
C THR A 41 -19.57 -9.15 35.78
N GLU A 42 -20.04 -10.31 36.25
CA GLU A 42 -19.94 -10.70 37.67
C GLU A 42 -18.49 -10.64 38.21
N ALA A 43 -17.52 -11.11 37.42
CA ALA A 43 -16.11 -11.06 37.80
C ALA A 43 -15.60 -9.62 37.98
N GLN A 44 -16.04 -8.71 37.11
CA GLN A 44 -15.68 -7.29 37.19
C GLN A 44 -16.32 -6.62 38.41
N ILE A 45 -17.59 -6.90 38.70
CA ILE A 45 -18.26 -6.40 39.93
C ILE A 45 -17.50 -6.87 41.17
N ASN A 46 -17.16 -8.16 41.24
CA ASN A 46 -16.43 -8.71 42.38
C ASN A 46 -15.01 -8.12 42.50
N SER A 47 -14.30 -7.94 41.39
CA SER A 47 -12.98 -7.29 41.37
C SER A 47 -13.04 -5.83 41.80
N PHE A 48 -14.05 -5.09 41.35
CA PHE A 48 -14.28 -3.70 41.74
C PHE A 48 -14.49 -3.61 43.25
N LEU A 49 -15.44 -4.38 43.79
CA LEU A 49 -15.76 -4.37 45.22
C LEU A 49 -14.59 -4.84 46.10
N ALA A 50 -13.78 -5.79 45.64
CA ALA A 50 -12.60 -6.25 46.38
C ALA A 50 -11.46 -5.20 46.43
N ALA A 51 -11.36 -4.35 45.41
CA ALA A 51 -10.33 -3.31 45.36
C ALA A 51 -10.61 -2.12 46.27
N ILE A 52 -11.89 -1.82 46.55
CA ILE A 52 -12.30 -0.70 47.40
C ILE A 52 -11.66 -0.74 48.80
N PRO A 53 -11.83 -1.80 49.62
CA PRO A 53 -11.26 -1.82 50.96
C PRO A 53 -9.73 -1.79 50.96
N ALA A 54 -9.09 -2.42 49.97
CA ALA A 54 -7.64 -2.39 49.82
C ALA A 54 -7.11 -0.98 49.52
N TYR A 55 -7.83 -0.22 48.69
CA TYR A 55 -7.47 1.15 48.35
C TYR A 55 -7.73 2.12 49.51
N LEU A 56 -8.87 2.01 50.21
CA LEU A 56 -9.18 2.84 51.38
C LEU A 56 -8.17 2.61 52.51
N ALA A 57 -7.85 1.35 52.82
CA ALA A 57 -6.84 1.02 53.84
C ALA A 57 -5.44 1.54 53.46
N TRP A 58 -5.07 1.47 52.18
CA TRP A 58 -3.82 2.08 51.71
C TRP A 58 -3.85 3.60 51.93
N ARG A 59 -4.94 4.29 51.58
CA ARG A 59 -5.05 5.74 51.78
C ARG A 59 -4.95 6.16 53.25
N GLU A 60 -5.62 5.44 54.14
CA GLU A 60 -5.57 5.70 55.59
C GLU A 60 -4.12 5.68 56.12
N ASN A 61 -3.27 4.77 55.63
CA ASN A 61 -1.85 4.70 56.03
C ASN A 61 -1.01 5.91 55.59
N GLY A 62 -1.49 6.67 54.60
CA GLY A 62 -0.86 7.90 54.11
C GLY A 62 -1.46 9.18 54.68
N GLU A 63 -2.55 9.10 55.44
CA GLU A 63 -3.19 10.28 56.04
C GLU A 63 -2.36 10.82 57.21
N ILE A 64 -2.31 12.15 57.31
CA ILE A 64 -1.65 12.85 58.41
C ILE A 64 -2.76 13.27 59.38
N PRO A 65 -2.78 12.75 60.62
CA PRO A 65 -3.74 13.18 61.64
C PRO A 65 -3.65 14.69 61.90
N ALA A 66 -4.77 15.33 62.23
CA ALA A 66 -4.86 16.79 62.43
C ALA A 66 -3.92 17.33 63.53
N ASP A 67 -3.54 16.45 64.45
CA ASP A 67 -2.73 16.66 65.64
C ASP A 67 -1.24 16.30 65.43
N ALA A 68 -0.85 15.88 64.22
CA ALA A 68 0.54 15.55 63.86
C ALA A 68 1.06 16.38 62.68
N ALA A 69 2.29 16.88 62.78
CA ALA A 69 2.95 17.62 61.70
C ALA A 69 3.58 16.69 60.63
N SER A 70 3.90 15.45 61.01
CA SER A 70 4.46 14.41 60.14
C SER A 70 4.12 13.01 60.66
N THR A 71 4.23 12.02 59.78
CA THR A 71 4.07 10.60 60.12
C THR A 71 5.29 9.82 59.63
N PRO A 72 5.50 8.56 60.06
CA PRO A 72 6.56 7.73 59.52
C PRO A 72 6.48 7.53 58.00
N THR A 73 5.27 7.56 57.42
CA THR A 73 5.03 7.48 55.96
C THR A 73 5.18 8.82 55.26
N MET A 74 4.86 9.92 55.95
CA MET A 74 4.97 11.31 55.45
C MET A 74 5.97 12.12 56.30
N PRO A 75 7.29 11.86 56.16
CA PRO A 75 8.33 12.46 57.02
C PRO A 75 8.38 13.99 56.96
N PHE A 76 7.92 14.61 55.87
CA PHE A 76 7.87 16.07 55.67
C PHE A 76 6.44 16.62 55.68
N GLY A 77 5.49 15.89 56.27
CA GLY A 77 4.09 16.29 56.32
C GLY A 77 3.49 16.40 54.92
N ALA A 78 2.63 17.41 54.70
CA ALA A 78 1.93 17.64 53.43
C ALA A 78 2.89 17.85 52.24
N ASP A 79 4.10 18.34 52.50
CA ASP A 79 5.11 18.60 51.46
C ASP A 79 5.82 17.31 50.98
N THR A 80 5.68 16.18 51.69
CA THR A 80 6.40 14.92 51.39
C THR A 80 6.25 14.51 49.92
N GLY A 81 5.02 14.51 49.40
CA GLY A 81 4.75 14.11 48.01
C GLY A 81 5.40 15.04 46.98
N ALA A 82 5.35 16.35 47.23
CA ALA A 82 5.94 17.36 46.34
C ALA A 82 7.48 17.30 46.35
N LEU A 83 8.07 17.13 47.53
CA LEU A 83 9.52 16.99 47.70
C LEU A 83 10.05 15.68 47.11
N HIS A 84 9.34 14.57 47.29
CA HIS A 84 9.68 13.30 46.65
C HIS A 84 9.61 13.41 45.12
N ALA A 85 8.57 14.04 44.58
CA ALA A 85 8.45 14.26 43.14
C ALA A 85 9.60 15.11 42.59
N LEU A 86 10.01 16.17 43.31
CA LEU A 86 11.17 16.98 42.96
C LEU A 86 12.47 16.17 43.01
N TYR A 87 12.69 15.39 44.07
CA TYR A 87 13.83 14.49 44.22
C TYR A 87 13.93 13.50 43.05
N LEU A 88 12.84 12.82 42.72
CA LEU A 88 12.82 11.73 41.74
C LEU A 88 13.14 12.19 40.31
N GLN A 89 12.88 13.46 39.96
CA GLN A 89 13.09 14.01 38.61
C GLN A 89 14.51 13.79 38.06
N GLN A 90 15.54 13.98 38.88
CA GLN A 90 16.94 13.83 38.44
C GLN A 90 17.77 12.90 39.35
N ALA A 91 17.12 12.12 40.23
CA ALA A 91 17.81 11.19 41.13
C ALA A 91 18.79 10.26 40.39
N SER A 92 18.37 9.71 39.25
CA SER A 92 19.21 8.86 38.40
C SER A 92 20.44 9.57 37.82
N LYS A 93 20.36 10.88 37.56
CA LYS A 93 21.48 11.68 37.04
C LYS A 93 22.51 11.98 38.13
N VAL A 94 22.04 12.20 39.36
CA VAL A 94 22.91 12.37 40.53
C VAL A 94 23.57 11.04 40.90
N ASP A 95 22.83 9.93 40.90
CA ASP A 95 23.38 8.59 41.09
C ASP A 95 24.48 8.29 40.05
N LEU A 96 24.20 8.56 38.76
CA LEU A 96 25.18 8.43 37.69
C LEU A 96 26.43 9.31 37.91
N TYR A 97 26.27 10.54 38.41
CA TYR A 97 27.41 11.42 38.71
C TYR A 97 28.36 10.78 39.72
N PHE A 98 27.83 10.29 40.85
CA PHE A 98 28.64 9.64 41.87
C PHE A 98 29.23 8.30 41.38
N ASP A 99 28.50 7.54 40.56
CA ASP A 99 29.05 6.36 39.87
C ASP A 99 30.28 6.71 39.02
N LEU A 100 30.22 7.81 38.25
CA LEU A 100 31.34 8.26 37.42
C LEU A 100 32.53 8.77 38.27
N CYS A 101 32.26 9.45 39.39
CA CYS A 101 33.28 9.86 40.35
C CYS A 101 33.99 8.65 40.99
N ARG A 102 33.24 7.61 41.38
CA ARG A 102 33.79 6.34 41.89
C ARG A 102 34.61 5.60 40.83
N LEU A 103 34.09 5.51 39.60
CA LEU A 103 34.78 4.87 38.48
C LEU A 103 36.10 5.58 38.16
N GLY A 104 36.09 6.92 38.17
CA GLY A 104 37.28 7.74 37.99
C GLY A 104 38.33 7.55 39.09
N ALA A 105 37.89 7.35 40.34
CA ALA A 105 38.78 7.05 41.46
C ALA A 105 39.36 5.62 41.41
N PHE A 106 38.61 4.67 40.88
CA PHE A 106 39.02 3.26 40.79
C PHE A 106 39.97 2.98 39.61
N ASP A 107 39.69 3.51 38.41
CA ASP A 107 40.53 3.31 37.22
C ASP A 107 40.88 4.64 36.54
N ALA A 108 42.12 5.08 36.72
CA ALA A 108 42.64 6.32 36.13
C ALA A 108 42.56 6.37 34.59
N ARG A 109 42.44 5.22 33.90
CA ARG A 109 42.27 5.17 32.44
C ARG A 109 40.91 5.67 31.97
N THR A 110 39.94 5.80 32.88
CA THR A 110 38.60 6.30 32.56
C THR A 110 38.54 7.82 32.45
N ALA A 111 39.50 8.55 33.04
CA ALA A 111 39.56 10.02 33.01
C ALA A 111 39.55 10.60 31.59
N SER A 112 40.31 10.00 30.65
CA SER A 112 40.33 10.43 29.25
C SER A 112 39.05 10.10 28.47
N ARG A 113 38.29 9.09 28.91
CA ARG A 113 36.98 8.73 28.33
C ARG A 113 35.85 9.60 28.89
N LEU A 114 35.91 9.95 30.17
CA LEU A 114 34.99 10.88 30.83
C LEU A 114 35.15 12.30 30.29
N ALA A 115 36.39 12.72 29.98
CA ALA A 115 36.68 13.96 29.28
C ALA A 115 36.35 13.92 27.78
N GLY A 116 36.25 12.71 27.18
CA GLY A 116 36.18 12.47 25.74
C GLY A 116 34.79 12.48 25.09
N LEU A 117 33.78 13.11 25.71
CA LEU A 117 32.44 13.32 25.09
C LEU A 117 32.47 14.24 23.84
N ASP A 118 33.65 14.73 23.46
CA ASP A 118 33.96 15.57 22.29
C ASP A 118 33.58 14.97 20.92
N SER A 119 33.57 13.64 20.76
CA SER A 119 33.26 13.01 19.46
C SER A 119 31.81 13.24 18.99
N HIS A 120 30.89 13.52 19.92
CA HIS A 120 29.51 13.89 19.63
C HIS A 120 29.36 15.40 19.38
N LEU A 121 30.24 16.22 19.96
CA LEU A 121 30.28 17.67 19.78
C LEU A 121 30.62 18.06 18.33
N GLN A 122 31.45 17.26 17.66
CA GLN A 122 31.81 17.45 16.24
C GLN A 122 30.64 17.24 15.26
N LYS A 123 29.56 16.58 15.69
CA LYS A 123 28.37 16.29 14.87
C LYS A 123 27.18 17.18 15.21
N LEU A 124 27.31 18.02 16.23
CA LEU A 124 26.26 18.91 16.70
C LEU A 124 26.13 20.10 15.75
N ASP A 125 24.93 20.37 15.25
CA ASP A 125 24.63 21.65 14.60
C ASP A 125 24.32 22.70 15.69
N PRO A 126 25.19 23.72 15.89
CA PRO A 126 25.00 24.72 16.93
C PRO A 126 23.85 25.69 16.65
N VAL A 127 23.29 25.68 15.43
CA VAL A 127 22.17 26.53 15.03
C VAL A 127 20.82 25.88 15.38
N ASP A 128 20.78 24.55 15.52
CA ASP A 128 19.58 23.80 15.91
C ASP A 128 19.44 23.72 17.44
N ALA A 129 18.56 24.55 18.00
CA ALA A 129 18.31 24.60 19.43
C ALA A 129 17.83 23.25 20.02
N ALA A 130 17.13 22.42 19.25
CA ALA A 130 16.67 21.12 19.72
C ALA A 130 17.85 20.13 19.87
N GLN A 131 18.78 20.14 18.92
CA GLN A 131 19.99 19.32 19.00
C GLN A 131 20.93 19.75 20.14
N VAL A 132 21.08 21.06 20.35
CA VAL A 132 21.88 21.60 21.47
C VAL A 132 21.30 21.16 22.81
N THR A 133 19.97 21.25 22.98
CA THR A 133 19.28 20.82 24.19
C THR A 133 19.40 19.31 24.41
N GLN A 134 19.22 18.52 23.35
CA GLN A 134 19.38 17.06 23.43
C GLN A 134 20.81 16.67 23.83
N TYR A 135 21.82 17.32 23.26
CA TYR A 135 23.22 17.07 23.57
C TYR A 135 23.55 17.38 25.03
N LEU A 136 23.15 18.56 25.53
CA LEU A 136 23.30 18.92 26.94
C LEU A 136 22.58 17.93 27.87
N GLY A 137 21.46 17.32 27.46
CA GLY A 137 20.76 16.29 28.24
C GLY A 137 21.50 14.94 28.34
N THR A 138 22.38 14.64 27.37
CA THR A 138 23.24 13.44 27.41
C THR A 138 24.44 13.59 28.35
N MET A 139 24.80 14.83 28.69
CA MET A 139 25.91 15.12 29.59
C MET A 139 25.52 14.86 31.05
N PRO A 140 26.50 14.49 31.91
CA PRO A 140 26.31 14.45 33.36
C PRO A 140 25.83 15.80 33.93
N ILE A 141 25.29 15.75 35.15
CA ILE A 141 24.75 16.94 35.84
C ILE A 141 25.85 17.96 36.20
N ALA A 142 27.06 17.49 36.46
CA ALA A 142 28.27 18.28 36.64
C ALA A 142 29.48 17.47 36.13
N ALA A 143 30.64 18.12 35.92
CA ALA A 143 31.85 17.42 35.48
C ALA A 143 32.35 16.44 36.58
N PRO A 144 32.36 15.11 36.31
CA PRO A 144 32.77 14.14 37.31
C PRO A 144 34.30 14.14 37.47
N ALA A 145 34.76 14.02 38.71
CA ALA A 145 36.18 13.89 39.03
C ALA A 145 36.37 12.92 40.22
N PRO A 146 37.54 12.26 40.35
CA PRO A 146 37.77 11.30 41.42
C PRO A 146 37.52 11.90 42.81
N GLY A 147 36.56 11.32 43.55
CA GLY A 147 36.23 11.75 44.91
C GLY A 147 35.67 13.18 45.05
N LYS A 148 35.12 13.76 43.97
CA LYS A 148 34.53 15.11 44.00
C LYS A 148 33.05 15.07 44.39
N ASP A 149 32.65 15.99 45.26
CA ASP A 149 31.26 16.26 45.63
C ASP A 149 30.51 16.98 44.49
N LEU A 150 29.19 16.81 44.44
CA LEU A 150 28.35 17.46 43.43
C LEU A 150 28.29 18.97 43.71
N PRO A 151 28.80 19.84 42.83
CA PRO A 151 28.71 21.28 43.05
C PRO A 151 27.26 21.77 42.94
N LEU A 152 26.85 22.65 43.86
CA LEU A 152 25.54 23.30 43.83
C LEU A 152 25.60 24.70 43.16
N ALA A 153 26.83 25.22 42.96
CA ALA A 153 27.05 26.49 42.28
C ALA A 153 26.67 26.42 40.79
N GLU A 154 25.88 27.40 40.34
CA GLU A 154 25.27 27.43 39.01
C GLU A 154 26.28 27.32 37.85
N ALA A 155 27.48 27.86 38.02
CA ALA A 155 28.54 27.85 37.00
C ALA A 155 29.11 26.45 36.72
N GLU A 156 29.07 25.55 37.71
CA GLU A 156 29.63 24.19 37.62
C GLU A 156 28.58 23.13 37.27
N VAL A 157 27.29 23.51 37.26
CA VAL A 157 26.16 22.66 36.91
C VAL A 157 25.79 22.82 35.44
N ASN A 158 25.51 21.70 34.80
CA ASN A 158 25.03 21.65 33.43
C ASN A 158 23.75 22.51 33.27
N PRO A 159 23.69 23.42 32.27
CA PRO A 159 22.61 24.39 32.10
C PRO A 159 21.19 23.85 32.19
N ILE A 160 20.93 22.63 31.69
CA ILE A 160 19.59 22.03 31.70
C ILE A 160 19.11 21.69 33.10
N TYR A 161 20.01 21.39 34.02
CA TYR A 161 19.66 20.93 35.37
C TYR A 161 19.80 22.02 36.44
N ARG A 162 20.28 23.23 36.10
CA ARG A 162 20.51 24.32 37.06
C ARG A 162 19.29 24.69 37.90
N GLN A 163 18.13 24.80 37.25
CA GLN A 163 16.89 25.11 37.96
C GLN A 163 16.56 23.99 38.96
N TRP A 164 16.66 22.73 38.54
CA TRP A 164 16.40 21.59 39.40
C TRP A 164 17.37 21.53 40.59
N VAL A 165 18.68 21.74 40.37
CA VAL A 165 19.68 21.75 41.46
C VAL A 165 19.40 22.88 42.45
N ARG A 166 18.99 24.07 41.98
CA ARG A 166 18.58 25.17 42.86
C ARG A 166 17.38 24.78 43.71
N GLU A 167 16.34 24.20 43.10
CA GLU A 167 15.14 23.78 43.84
C GLU A 167 15.43 22.64 44.83
N LEU A 168 16.33 21.70 44.48
CA LEU A 168 16.80 20.66 45.39
C LEU A 168 17.50 21.28 46.60
N ALA A 169 18.42 22.22 46.37
CA ALA A 169 19.18 22.89 47.42
C ALA A 169 18.31 23.77 48.33
N GLU A 170 17.29 24.43 47.79
CA GLU A 170 16.39 25.30 48.55
C GLU A 170 15.30 24.52 49.31
N LYS A 171 14.76 23.44 48.74
CA LYS A 171 13.54 22.79 49.25
C LYS A 171 13.79 21.43 49.90
N VAL A 172 14.73 20.64 49.39
CA VAL A 172 14.96 19.24 49.82
C VAL A 172 16.11 19.16 50.81
N LEU A 173 17.30 19.66 50.45
CA LEU A 173 18.50 19.54 51.29
C LEU A 173 18.33 20.07 52.73
N PRO A 174 17.69 21.22 52.99
CA PRO A 174 17.54 21.73 54.36
C PRO A 174 16.71 20.82 55.27
N ARG A 175 15.91 19.91 54.70
CA ARG A 175 15.03 19.01 55.44
C ARG A 175 15.60 17.59 55.55
N THR A 176 16.45 17.18 54.60
CA THR A 176 17.00 15.82 54.51
C THR A 176 18.46 15.71 54.96
N ALA A 177 19.25 16.77 54.76
CA ALA A 177 20.69 16.82 55.02
C ALA A 177 21.08 18.23 55.53
N PRO A 178 20.65 18.61 56.75
CA PRO A 178 20.80 19.97 57.28
C PRO A 178 22.26 20.40 57.51
N ASP A 179 23.16 19.43 57.65
CA ASP A 179 24.59 19.66 57.88
C ASP A 179 25.40 19.80 56.57
N ALA A 180 24.74 19.71 55.40
CA ALA A 180 25.40 19.81 54.10
C ALA A 180 25.99 21.23 53.90
N PRO A 181 27.25 21.35 53.44
CA PRO A 181 27.82 22.64 53.08
C PRO A 181 27.02 23.21 51.91
N GLY A 182 26.42 24.40 52.06
CA GLY A 182 25.48 24.97 51.07
C GLY A 182 26.01 25.15 49.64
N ASP A 183 27.31 24.90 49.41
CA ASP A 183 27.99 25.04 48.12
C ASP A 183 28.20 23.69 47.38
N SER A 184 28.11 22.54 48.05
CA SER A 184 28.33 21.21 47.46
C SER A 184 27.58 20.09 48.19
N LEU A 185 27.17 19.06 47.48
CA LEU A 185 26.49 17.88 48.02
C LEU A 185 27.41 16.65 47.99
N SER A 186 27.69 16.07 49.15
CA SER A 186 28.50 14.85 49.25
C SER A 186 27.69 13.59 48.92
N GLU A 187 28.39 12.50 48.59
CA GLU A 187 27.74 11.20 48.32
C GLU A 187 27.00 10.69 49.58
N ALA A 188 27.56 10.93 50.77
CA ALA A 188 26.95 10.52 52.03
C ALA A 188 25.66 11.30 52.31
N GLU A 189 25.65 12.61 52.06
CA GLU A 189 24.43 13.44 52.16
C GLU A 189 23.39 13.02 51.12
N TRP A 190 23.81 12.71 49.89
CA TRP A 190 22.90 12.19 48.88
C TRP A 190 22.24 10.87 49.31
N LEU A 191 22.98 9.96 49.95
CA LEU A 191 22.41 8.76 50.55
C LEU A 191 21.43 9.07 51.69
N GLN A 192 21.64 10.13 52.47
CA GLN A 192 20.67 10.60 53.48
C GLN A 192 19.39 11.12 52.82
N VAL A 193 19.49 11.87 51.72
CA VAL A 193 18.32 12.31 50.93
C VAL A 193 17.50 11.09 50.48
N LYS A 194 18.16 10.07 49.91
CA LYS A 194 17.50 8.83 49.50
C LYS A 194 16.83 8.13 50.68
N ALA A 195 17.56 8.00 51.79
CA ALA A 195 17.06 7.34 53.00
C ALA A 195 15.81 8.03 53.58
N ALA A 196 15.73 9.35 53.50
CA ALA A 196 14.60 10.12 54.01
C ALA A 196 13.30 9.89 53.22
N PHE A 197 13.37 9.53 51.94
CA PHE A 197 12.20 9.21 51.12
C PHE A 197 11.82 7.73 51.11
N THR A 198 12.69 6.82 51.55
CA THR A 198 12.42 5.37 51.60
C THR A 198 11.06 4.98 52.22
N PRO A 199 10.61 5.56 53.34
CA PRO A 199 9.30 5.22 53.92
C PRO A 199 8.12 5.60 53.00
N TYR A 200 8.23 6.75 52.32
CA TYR A 200 7.22 7.21 51.38
C TYR A 200 7.24 6.39 50.09
N GLU A 201 8.42 6.01 49.60
CA GLU A 201 8.57 5.09 48.47
C GLU A 201 7.98 3.71 48.78
N ALA A 202 8.20 3.18 49.99
CA ALA A 202 7.59 1.93 50.44
C ALA A 202 6.07 2.04 50.53
N TYR A 203 5.55 3.17 51.00
CA TYR A 203 4.12 3.48 50.98
C TYR A 203 3.55 3.49 49.56
N LEU A 204 4.19 4.19 48.61
CA LEU A 204 3.77 4.19 47.21
C LEU A 204 3.82 2.80 46.57
N ALA A 205 4.85 2.01 46.88
CA ALA A 205 5.00 0.64 46.40
C ALA A 205 3.94 -0.32 46.98
N SER A 206 3.43 -0.04 48.19
CA SER A 206 2.38 -0.83 48.85
C SER A 206 0.97 -0.55 48.33
N LYS A 207 0.81 0.30 47.31
CA LYS A 207 -0.48 0.70 46.76
C LYS A 207 -1.28 -0.51 46.26
N ALA A 208 -2.41 -0.76 46.92
CA ALA A 208 -3.37 -1.80 46.57
C ALA A 208 -4.70 -1.18 46.08
N GLY A 209 -5.43 -1.91 45.24
CA GLY A 209 -6.74 -1.46 44.76
C GLY A 209 -6.71 -0.27 43.80
N GLY A 210 -5.58 0.00 43.12
CA GLY A 210 -5.43 1.16 42.22
C GLY A 210 -6.46 1.27 41.07
N ILE A 211 -7.21 0.21 40.77
CA ILE A 211 -8.30 0.25 39.78
C ILE A 211 -9.44 1.22 40.17
N VAL A 212 -9.61 1.52 41.47
CA VAL A 212 -10.68 2.42 41.96
C VAL A 212 -10.20 3.84 42.26
N GLU A 213 -8.93 4.16 41.98
CA GLU A 213 -8.31 5.45 42.32
C GLU A 213 -8.99 6.67 41.72
N ALA A 214 -9.64 6.52 40.55
CA ALA A 214 -10.31 7.61 39.86
C ALA A 214 -11.57 8.12 40.59
N LEU A 215 -12.10 7.36 41.56
CA LEU A 215 -13.33 7.67 42.27
C LEU A 215 -13.05 8.35 43.62
N ALA A 216 -13.97 9.23 44.02
CA ALA A 216 -13.90 9.89 45.32
C ALA A 216 -14.12 8.89 46.47
N PRO A 217 -13.42 9.04 47.62
CA PRO A 217 -13.55 8.10 48.75
C PRO A 217 -14.98 7.97 49.28
N ASP A 218 -15.76 9.05 49.30
CA ASP A 218 -17.18 9.01 49.69
C ASP A 218 -18.01 8.13 48.75
N ALA A 219 -17.74 8.19 47.44
CA ALA A 219 -18.42 7.35 46.43
C ALA A 219 -17.99 5.87 46.55
N LEU A 220 -16.73 5.62 46.89
CA LEU A 220 -16.23 4.27 47.16
C LEU A 220 -16.91 3.64 48.37
N GLN A 221 -17.07 4.38 49.46
CA GLN A 221 -17.79 3.92 50.65
C GLN A 221 -19.27 3.64 50.33
N ALA A 222 -19.93 4.52 49.58
CA ALA A 222 -21.31 4.32 49.16
C ALA A 222 -21.49 3.06 48.29
N SER A 223 -20.49 2.75 47.45
CA SER A 223 -20.50 1.57 46.55
C SER A 223 -20.38 0.23 47.29
N LEU A 224 -19.96 0.22 48.56
CA LEU A 224 -19.89 -0.99 49.40
C LEU A 224 -21.25 -1.42 49.99
N ALA A 225 -22.32 -0.66 49.76
CA ALA A 225 -23.65 -1.03 50.23
C ALA A 225 -24.06 -2.41 49.68
N PRO A 226 -24.37 -3.42 50.54
CA PRO A 226 -24.66 -4.79 50.09
C PRO A 226 -25.78 -4.89 49.05
N ILE A 227 -26.78 -4.01 49.17
CA ILE A 227 -27.93 -3.94 48.26
C ILE A 227 -27.52 -3.70 46.79
N LEU A 228 -26.47 -2.92 46.54
CA LEU A 228 -26.03 -2.63 45.17
C LEU A 228 -25.44 -3.87 44.50
N LYS A 229 -24.65 -4.65 45.23
CA LYS A 229 -24.12 -5.93 44.75
C LYS A 229 -25.25 -6.91 44.45
N GLU A 230 -26.18 -7.07 45.39
CA GLU A 230 -27.31 -8.00 45.25
C GLU A 230 -28.17 -7.65 44.03
N GLN A 231 -28.53 -6.37 43.87
CA GLN A 231 -29.30 -5.91 42.72
C GLN A 231 -28.55 -6.08 41.40
N ALA A 232 -27.25 -5.81 41.35
CA ALA A 232 -26.45 -6.01 40.14
C ALA A 232 -26.38 -7.50 39.74
N LEU A 233 -26.25 -8.41 40.71
CA LEU A 233 -26.27 -9.86 40.46
C LEU A 233 -27.65 -10.35 39.99
N LEU A 234 -28.74 -9.77 40.51
CA LEU A 234 -30.08 -10.06 40.01
C LEU A 234 -30.27 -9.63 38.55
N LEU A 235 -29.72 -8.48 38.15
CA LEU A 235 -29.74 -8.05 36.75
C LEU A 235 -28.94 -9.00 35.85
N LEU A 236 -27.78 -9.48 36.31
CA LEU A 236 -26.99 -10.46 35.57
C LEU A 236 -27.72 -11.81 35.42
N ALA A 237 -28.40 -12.28 36.46
CA ALA A 237 -29.20 -13.49 36.40
C ALA A 237 -30.37 -13.33 35.40
N ALA A 238 -31.09 -12.21 35.47
CA ALA A 238 -32.17 -11.90 34.54
C ALA A 238 -31.67 -11.77 33.09
N ASP A 239 -30.47 -11.23 32.87
CA ASP A 239 -29.86 -11.19 31.54
C ASP A 239 -29.57 -12.61 31.02
N GLN A 240 -28.96 -13.46 31.85
CA GLN A 240 -28.66 -14.85 31.50
C GLN A 240 -29.91 -15.68 31.18
N GLU A 241 -31.06 -15.43 31.83
CA GLU A 241 -32.32 -16.11 31.51
C GLU A 241 -32.78 -15.85 30.06
N VAL A 242 -32.50 -14.64 29.53
CA VAL A 242 -32.90 -14.22 28.19
C VAL A 242 -31.91 -14.71 27.11
N ALA A 243 -30.68 -15.09 27.50
CA ALA A 243 -29.63 -15.56 26.59
C ALA A 243 -30.07 -16.72 25.68
N GLY A 244 -30.80 -17.68 26.25
CA GLY A 244 -31.33 -18.81 25.48
C GLY A 244 -32.30 -18.37 24.37
N ILE A 245 -33.16 -17.39 24.67
CA ILE A 245 -34.19 -16.89 23.76
C ILE A 245 -33.56 -16.07 22.64
N VAL A 246 -32.63 -15.16 22.96
CA VAL A 246 -31.96 -14.30 21.97
C VAL A 246 -31.16 -15.16 20.98
N LYS A 247 -30.42 -16.15 21.47
CA LYS A 247 -29.68 -17.09 20.63
C LYS A 247 -30.60 -17.88 19.68
N GLN A 248 -31.77 -18.28 20.15
CA GLN A 248 -32.77 -18.93 19.28
C GLN A 248 -33.35 -17.97 18.24
N ALA A 249 -33.62 -16.72 18.62
CA ALA A 249 -34.10 -15.70 17.69
C ALA A 249 -33.09 -15.42 16.57
N GLU A 250 -31.79 -15.34 16.88
CA GLU A 250 -30.73 -15.21 15.88
C GLU A 250 -30.69 -16.40 14.90
N GLN A 251 -30.87 -17.63 15.41
CA GLN A 251 -30.94 -18.82 14.57
C GLN A 251 -32.15 -18.80 13.64
N VAL A 252 -33.31 -18.35 14.12
CA VAL A 252 -34.51 -18.18 13.29
C VAL A 252 -34.29 -17.10 12.23
N ALA A 253 -33.72 -15.95 12.60
CA ALA A 253 -33.40 -14.88 11.65
C ALA A 253 -32.45 -15.40 10.55
N ARG A 254 -31.40 -16.15 10.93
CA ARG A 254 -30.49 -16.79 9.97
C ARG A 254 -31.22 -17.80 9.09
N LEU A 255 -32.10 -18.62 9.65
CA LEU A 255 -32.89 -19.60 8.88
C LEU A 255 -33.78 -18.89 7.85
N LEU A 256 -34.45 -17.80 8.23
CA LEU A 256 -35.29 -17.02 7.32
C LEU A 256 -34.47 -16.40 6.18
N LEU A 257 -33.32 -15.80 6.48
CA LEU A 257 -32.42 -15.26 5.46
C LEU A 257 -31.92 -16.33 4.50
N LEU A 258 -31.54 -17.50 5.02
CA LEU A 258 -31.13 -18.64 4.20
C LEU A 258 -32.31 -19.13 3.37
N HIS A 259 -33.49 -19.34 3.95
CA HIS A 259 -34.67 -19.78 3.22
C HIS A 259 -35.02 -18.84 2.06
N GLN A 260 -34.93 -17.54 2.28
CA GLN A 260 -35.24 -16.53 1.27
C GLN A 260 -34.16 -16.41 0.17
N HIS A 261 -32.87 -16.52 0.53
CA HIS A 261 -31.78 -16.11 -0.37
C HIS A 261 -30.78 -17.22 -0.75
N ILE A 262 -30.84 -18.41 -0.15
CA ILE A 262 -29.85 -19.48 -0.39
C ILE A 262 -29.77 -19.87 -1.87
N LEU A 263 -30.89 -19.92 -2.58
CA LEU A 263 -30.90 -20.29 -4.00
C LEU A 263 -30.20 -19.22 -4.85
N VAL A 264 -30.47 -17.94 -4.57
CA VAL A 264 -29.81 -16.81 -5.25
C VAL A 264 -28.31 -16.83 -4.96
N LEU A 265 -27.92 -17.05 -3.70
CA LEU A 265 -26.52 -17.17 -3.31
C LEU A 265 -25.84 -18.35 -4.05
N ALA A 266 -26.44 -19.54 -4.01
CA ALA A 266 -25.90 -20.73 -4.66
C ALA A 266 -25.77 -20.56 -6.18
N ASN A 267 -26.75 -19.94 -6.84
CA ASN A 267 -26.69 -19.63 -8.27
C ASN A 267 -25.63 -18.56 -8.62
N ASN A 268 -25.15 -17.77 -7.66
CA ASN A 268 -24.09 -16.79 -7.91
C ASN A 268 -22.70 -17.29 -7.51
N PHE A 269 -22.60 -18.28 -6.64
CA PHE A 269 -21.33 -18.77 -6.09
C PHE A 269 -20.95 -20.18 -6.52
N VAL A 270 -21.92 -21.04 -6.83
CA VAL A 270 -21.67 -22.47 -7.14
C VAL A 270 -21.75 -22.72 -8.64
N SER A 271 -22.88 -22.36 -9.26
CA SER A 271 -23.16 -22.72 -10.66
C SER A 271 -23.01 -21.55 -11.65
N PHE A 272 -22.98 -20.31 -11.16
CA PHE A 272 -22.88 -19.08 -11.95
C PHE A 272 -23.85 -18.95 -13.16
N PRO A 273 -25.10 -19.48 -13.18
CA PRO A 273 -26.01 -19.31 -14.31
C PRO A 273 -26.22 -17.84 -14.72
N TYR A 274 -26.26 -16.92 -13.75
CA TYR A 274 -26.55 -15.51 -14.05
C TYR A 274 -25.40 -14.78 -14.74
N LEU A 275 -24.15 -15.22 -14.56
CA LEU A 275 -23.00 -14.65 -15.28
C LEU A 275 -23.10 -14.93 -16.80
N TYR A 276 -23.74 -16.03 -17.18
CA TYR A 276 -23.83 -16.47 -18.56
C TYR A 276 -25.18 -16.16 -19.21
N SER A 277 -26.14 -15.67 -18.43
CA SER A 277 -27.47 -15.28 -18.90
C SER A 277 -27.46 -13.82 -19.38
N PRO A 278 -27.95 -13.51 -20.59
CA PRO A 278 -28.06 -12.12 -21.04
C PRO A 278 -29.16 -11.34 -20.31
N ASP A 279 -30.15 -12.04 -19.76
CA ASP A 279 -31.36 -11.45 -19.15
C ASP A 279 -31.24 -11.34 -17.62
N SER A 280 -30.06 -11.65 -17.07
CA SER A 280 -29.81 -11.66 -15.63
C SER A 280 -28.43 -11.08 -15.32
N ARG A 281 -28.24 -10.70 -14.06
CA ARG A 281 -26.98 -10.14 -13.56
C ARG A 281 -26.46 -11.01 -12.43
N ALA A 282 -25.17 -11.31 -12.43
CA ALA A 282 -24.57 -11.95 -11.27
C ALA A 282 -24.41 -10.95 -10.11
N LEU A 283 -24.47 -11.41 -8.86
CA LEU A 283 -24.42 -10.56 -7.66
C LEU A 283 -23.13 -9.74 -7.54
N PHE A 284 -22.04 -10.19 -8.16
CA PHE A 284 -20.74 -9.52 -8.13
C PHE A 284 -20.53 -8.54 -9.29
N GLU A 285 -21.49 -8.43 -10.20
CA GLU A 285 -21.46 -7.41 -11.23
C GLU A 285 -21.81 -6.05 -10.63
N MET A 286 -20.99 -5.05 -10.92
CA MET A 286 -21.24 -3.67 -10.53
C MET A 286 -22.01 -2.87 -11.58
N GLY A 287 -22.14 -3.38 -12.80
CA GLY A 287 -22.89 -2.69 -13.86
C GLY A 287 -22.21 -2.74 -15.23
N SER A 288 -22.39 -1.66 -16.00
CA SER A 288 -21.98 -1.58 -17.41
C SER A 288 -21.38 -0.22 -17.78
N VAL A 289 -20.57 -0.20 -18.83
CA VAL A 289 -19.83 1.00 -19.25
C VAL A 289 -20.03 1.28 -20.71
N ILE A 290 -20.39 2.51 -21.04
CA ILE A 290 -20.43 2.98 -22.42
C ILE A 290 -19.15 3.78 -22.69
N MET A 291 -18.32 3.27 -23.59
CA MET A 291 -17.05 3.89 -23.97
C MET A 291 -16.61 3.45 -25.38
N ASP A 292 -15.99 4.36 -26.14
CA ASP A 292 -15.46 4.09 -27.49
C ASP A 292 -16.51 3.52 -28.48
N GLY A 293 -17.76 3.98 -28.38
CA GLY A 293 -18.86 3.52 -29.24
C GLY A 293 -19.34 2.09 -28.94
N ARG A 294 -19.08 1.60 -27.72
CA ARG A 294 -19.41 0.24 -27.28
C ARG A 294 -20.05 0.24 -25.91
N CYS A 295 -20.90 -0.74 -25.69
CA CYS A 295 -21.39 -1.10 -24.37
C CYS A 295 -20.57 -2.30 -23.86
N LEU A 296 -19.89 -2.09 -22.74
CA LEU A 296 -19.17 -3.09 -21.97
C LEU A 296 -20.10 -3.52 -20.83
N SER A 297 -20.80 -4.63 -21.03
CA SER A 297 -21.91 -5.02 -20.18
C SER A 297 -21.48 -5.70 -18.88
N PHE A 298 -20.19 -5.74 -18.53
CA PHE A 298 -19.71 -6.45 -17.35
C PHE A 298 -18.59 -5.69 -16.66
N ALA A 299 -18.77 -5.39 -15.38
CA ALA A 299 -17.80 -4.70 -14.53
C ALA A 299 -17.77 -5.35 -13.15
N VAL A 300 -16.57 -5.47 -12.56
CA VAL A 300 -16.38 -6.03 -11.21
C VAL A 300 -15.69 -4.99 -10.34
N LYS A 301 -16.13 -4.86 -9.08
CA LYS A 301 -15.51 -3.96 -8.10
C LYS A 301 -14.07 -4.39 -7.83
N VAL A 302 -13.17 -3.42 -7.73
CA VAL A 302 -11.77 -3.65 -7.39
C VAL A 302 -11.38 -2.72 -6.25
N GLU A 303 -10.85 -3.28 -5.17
CA GLU A 303 -10.34 -2.48 -4.04
C GLU A 303 -8.95 -1.93 -4.35
N ASN A 304 -8.06 -2.79 -4.88
CA ASN A 304 -6.70 -2.43 -5.24
C ASN A 304 -6.36 -2.87 -6.68
N ALA A 305 -6.37 -1.91 -7.62
CA ALA A 305 -6.06 -2.20 -9.03
C ALA A 305 -4.65 -2.76 -9.24
N ALA A 306 -3.66 -2.35 -8.44
CA ALA A 306 -2.29 -2.81 -8.61
C ALA A 306 -2.16 -4.31 -8.31
N GLU A 307 -2.76 -4.79 -7.23
CA GLU A 307 -2.77 -6.21 -6.85
C GLU A 307 -3.66 -7.03 -7.78
N HIS A 308 -4.88 -6.55 -8.03
CA HIS A 308 -5.81 -7.20 -8.95
C HIS A 308 -5.21 -7.38 -10.35
N SER A 309 -4.44 -6.39 -10.84
CA SER A 309 -3.80 -6.46 -12.16
C SER A 309 -2.75 -7.56 -12.28
N LYS A 310 -2.13 -8.02 -11.18
CA LYS A 310 -1.18 -9.13 -11.19
C LYS A 310 -1.89 -10.44 -11.55
N MET A 311 -3.04 -10.70 -10.92
CA MET A 311 -3.88 -11.87 -11.20
C MET A 311 -4.59 -11.77 -12.56
N ALA A 312 -5.16 -10.61 -12.87
CA ALA A 312 -5.87 -10.39 -14.12
C ALA A 312 -4.98 -10.57 -15.36
N LYS A 313 -3.64 -10.40 -15.28
CA LYS A 313 -2.73 -10.68 -16.41
C LYS A 313 -2.78 -12.15 -16.86
N LEU A 314 -3.10 -13.09 -15.95
CA LEU A 314 -3.20 -14.52 -16.26
C LEU A 314 -4.44 -14.86 -17.11
N SER A 315 -5.46 -14.00 -17.09
CA SER A 315 -6.72 -14.18 -17.83
C SER A 315 -6.57 -14.15 -19.36
N ASN A 316 -5.48 -13.60 -19.90
CA ASN A 316 -5.32 -13.23 -21.32
C ASN A 316 -6.42 -12.31 -21.89
N LEU A 317 -7.25 -11.70 -21.03
CA LEU A 317 -8.27 -10.72 -21.43
C LEU A 317 -7.64 -9.33 -21.58
N PHE A 318 -8.21 -8.53 -22.48
CA PHE A 318 -7.95 -7.10 -22.46
C PHE A 318 -8.82 -6.50 -21.37
N VAL A 319 -8.22 -5.89 -20.35
CA VAL A 319 -8.95 -5.39 -19.18
C VAL A 319 -8.66 -3.92 -19.01
N VAL A 320 -9.71 -3.14 -18.79
CA VAL A 320 -9.64 -1.71 -18.51
C VAL A 320 -10.04 -1.48 -17.07
N TYR A 321 -9.20 -0.80 -16.31
CA TYR A 321 -9.53 -0.34 -14.97
C TYR A 321 -10.07 1.08 -15.06
N LEU A 322 -11.21 1.29 -14.42
CA LEU A 322 -11.90 2.57 -14.41
C LEU A 322 -11.97 3.09 -12.98
N GLU A 323 -11.65 4.37 -12.80
CA GLU A 323 -12.09 5.14 -11.64
C GLU A 323 -13.47 5.69 -11.97
N VAL A 324 -14.46 5.34 -11.14
CA VAL A 324 -15.83 5.80 -11.24
C VAL A 324 -16.07 6.83 -10.16
N THR A 325 -16.55 8.01 -10.56
CA THR A 325 -16.82 9.17 -9.70
C THR A 325 -18.30 9.50 -9.71
N GLY A 326 -18.96 9.45 -8.55
CA GLY A 326 -20.35 9.84 -8.37
C GLY A 326 -20.54 11.31 -8.02
N ALA A 327 -21.77 11.80 -8.15
CA ALA A 327 -22.15 13.19 -7.82
C ALA A 327 -21.88 13.57 -6.34
N ALA A 328 -21.92 12.59 -5.43
CA ALA A 328 -21.60 12.76 -4.01
C ALA A 328 -20.09 12.63 -3.69
N ASN A 329 -19.22 12.72 -4.69
CA ASN A 329 -17.76 12.56 -4.58
C ASN A 329 -17.31 11.16 -4.10
N GLU A 330 -18.21 10.18 -4.15
CA GLU A 330 -17.90 8.77 -3.94
C GLU A 330 -17.04 8.26 -5.11
N LYS A 331 -15.94 7.60 -4.76
CA LYS A 331 -14.99 7.04 -5.71
C LYS A 331 -14.83 5.56 -5.49
N PHE A 332 -14.99 4.78 -6.55
CA PHE A 332 -14.68 3.36 -6.54
C PHE A 332 -14.02 2.96 -7.85
N GLN A 333 -13.29 1.85 -7.81
CA GLN A 333 -12.61 1.31 -8.99
C GLN A 333 -13.31 0.05 -9.47
N VAL A 334 -13.36 -0.12 -10.79
CA VAL A 334 -13.91 -1.31 -11.42
C VAL A 334 -12.98 -1.84 -12.51
N ALA A 335 -12.92 -3.15 -12.65
CA ALA A 335 -12.27 -3.83 -13.77
C ALA A 335 -13.32 -4.25 -14.81
N VAL A 336 -13.09 -3.87 -16.06
CA VAL A 336 -13.98 -4.11 -17.19
C VAL A 336 -13.23 -4.84 -18.30
N PRO A 337 -13.54 -6.13 -18.55
CA PRO A 337 -12.94 -6.87 -19.64
C PRO A 337 -13.57 -6.48 -21.00
N VAL A 338 -12.72 -6.31 -22.00
CA VAL A 338 -13.11 -6.08 -23.40
C VAL A 338 -12.88 -7.38 -24.16
N THR A 339 -13.97 -8.02 -24.56
CA THR A 339 -13.98 -9.41 -25.05
C THR A 339 -14.26 -9.53 -26.54
N SER A 340 -14.72 -8.46 -27.19
CA SER A 340 -15.00 -8.41 -28.63
C SER A 340 -14.65 -7.08 -29.28
N GLY A 341 -14.44 -7.09 -30.59
CA GLY A 341 -14.07 -5.91 -31.38
C GLY A 341 -12.56 -5.72 -31.50
N THR A 342 -12.11 -4.48 -31.32
CA THR A 342 -10.69 -4.06 -31.42
C THR A 342 -10.26 -3.30 -30.16
N LYS A 343 -8.98 -3.08 -29.88
CA LYS A 343 -8.58 -2.16 -28.79
C LYS A 343 -9.18 -0.75 -28.95
N GLY A 344 -9.30 -0.28 -30.20
CA GLY A 344 -9.80 1.07 -30.50
C GLY A 344 -8.98 2.14 -29.77
N ASN A 345 -9.67 3.17 -29.28
CA ASN A 345 -9.06 4.28 -28.55
C ASN A 345 -9.14 4.08 -27.03
N LEU A 346 -9.17 2.84 -26.54
CA LEU A 346 -9.19 2.53 -25.09
C LEU A 346 -7.78 2.69 -24.51
N THR A 347 -7.43 3.93 -24.16
CA THR A 347 -6.15 4.32 -23.54
C THR A 347 -6.38 4.98 -22.19
N VAL A 348 -5.36 4.98 -21.34
CA VAL A 348 -5.38 5.68 -20.05
C VAL A 348 -5.79 7.13 -20.25
N GLY A 349 -6.70 7.61 -19.40
CA GLY A 349 -7.26 8.97 -19.44
C GLY A 349 -8.56 9.12 -20.20
N LYS A 350 -8.97 8.14 -21.02
CA LYS A 350 -10.26 8.20 -21.73
C LYS A 350 -11.44 8.19 -20.77
N ARG A 351 -12.43 9.04 -21.06
CA ARG A 351 -13.68 9.14 -20.31
C ARG A 351 -14.79 8.30 -20.94
N GLY A 352 -15.73 7.88 -20.12
CA GLY A 352 -16.94 7.16 -20.49
C GLY A 352 -17.99 7.30 -19.40
N VAL A 353 -19.14 6.67 -19.60
CA VAL A 353 -20.26 6.71 -18.64
C VAL A 353 -20.43 5.30 -18.07
N PHE A 354 -20.42 5.21 -16.74
CA PHE A 354 -20.69 3.97 -16.01
C PHE A 354 -22.14 3.98 -15.52
N PHE A 355 -22.83 2.87 -15.72
CA PHE A 355 -24.18 2.63 -15.25
C PHE A 355 -24.12 1.51 -14.21
N ASP A 356 -24.52 1.82 -12.98
CA ASP A 356 -24.64 0.84 -11.90
C ASP A 356 -25.80 -0.14 -12.16
N ILE A 357 -25.90 -1.21 -11.35
CA ILE A 357 -26.97 -2.21 -11.43
C ILE A 357 -28.38 -1.59 -11.31
N HIS A 358 -28.49 -0.45 -10.64
CA HIS A 358 -29.73 0.33 -10.50
C HIS A 358 -29.98 1.32 -11.66
N GLY A 359 -29.12 1.34 -12.68
CA GLY A 359 -29.22 2.25 -13.83
C GLY A 359 -28.79 3.69 -13.54
N LYS A 360 -28.21 3.96 -12.36
CA LYS A 360 -27.68 5.28 -12.01
C LYS A 360 -26.39 5.55 -12.76
N GLU A 361 -26.25 6.78 -13.26
CA GLU A 361 -25.14 7.23 -14.09
C GLU A 361 -23.99 7.80 -13.26
N TYR A 362 -22.77 7.46 -13.68
CA TYR A 362 -21.53 7.90 -13.07
C TYR A 362 -20.49 8.23 -14.14
N ASP A 363 -19.63 9.20 -13.84
CA ASP A 363 -18.49 9.51 -14.68
C ASP A 363 -17.41 8.44 -14.49
N ALA A 364 -16.86 7.92 -15.59
CA ALA A 364 -15.81 6.92 -15.55
C ALA A 364 -14.58 7.36 -16.34
N ARG A 365 -13.38 7.09 -15.79
CA ARG A 365 -12.10 7.38 -16.43
C ARG A 365 -11.17 6.18 -16.39
N ILE A 366 -10.54 5.86 -17.52
CA ILE A 366 -9.51 4.81 -17.57
C ILE A 366 -8.28 5.24 -16.78
N THR A 367 -7.91 4.45 -15.78
CA THR A 367 -6.67 4.62 -14.99
C THR A 367 -5.56 3.68 -15.45
N GLN A 368 -5.91 2.43 -15.78
CA GLN A 368 -4.94 1.40 -16.17
C GLN A 368 -5.53 0.47 -17.23
N VAL A 369 -4.67 -0.06 -18.10
CA VAL A 369 -5.05 -1.00 -19.16
C VAL A 369 -4.12 -2.21 -19.17
N ILE A 370 -4.68 -3.41 -19.19
CA ILE A 370 -3.98 -4.66 -19.51
C ILE A 370 -4.17 -4.93 -21.00
N ALA A 371 -3.10 -4.78 -21.77
CA ALA A 371 -3.14 -4.94 -23.22
C ALA A 371 -2.95 -6.41 -23.63
N ASN A 372 -4.04 -7.05 -24.05
CA ASN A 372 -4.05 -8.37 -24.69
C ASN A 372 -4.85 -8.31 -26.01
N PRO A 373 -4.63 -9.22 -26.98
CA PRO A 373 -5.38 -9.20 -28.23
C PRO A 373 -6.89 -9.44 -27.99
N VAL A 374 -7.75 -8.57 -28.55
CA VAL A 374 -9.22 -8.68 -28.44
C VAL A 374 -9.81 -9.54 -29.55
N SER A 375 -9.27 -9.42 -30.78
CA SER A 375 -9.71 -10.24 -31.93
C SER A 375 -8.55 -10.71 -32.81
N LEU A 376 -8.77 -11.79 -33.56
CA LEU A 376 -7.79 -12.33 -34.53
C LEU A 376 -7.45 -11.31 -35.61
N ARG A 377 -8.44 -10.57 -36.12
CA ARG A 377 -8.25 -9.56 -37.17
C ARG A 377 -7.31 -8.45 -36.72
N GLU A 378 -7.45 -8.03 -35.46
CA GLU A 378 -6.56 -7.05 -34.88
C GLU A 378 -5.14 -7.60 -34.71
N ALA A 379 -5.01 -8.80 -34.13
CA ALA A 379 -3.70 -9.41 -33.92
C ALA A 379 -2.92 -9.61 -35.23
N LEU A 380 -3.62 -9.91 -36.32
CA LEU A 380 -3.08 -10.00 -37.67
C LEU A 380 -2.62 -8.64 -38.24
N ALA A 381 -3.34 -7.55 -37.95
CA ALA A 381 -3.03 -6.23 -38.47
C ALA A 381 -1.89 -5.53 -37.70
N LEU A 382 -1.72 -5.82 -36.41
CA LEU A 382 -0.68 -5.21 -35.55
C LEU A 382 0.74 -5.20 -36.13
N PRO A 383 1.31 -6.31 -36.66
CA PRO A 383 2.65 -6.29 -37.24
C PRO A 383 2.75 -5.38 -38.48
N PHE A 384 1.71 -5.31 -39.32
CA PHE A 384 1.70 -4.45 -40.50
C PHE A 384 1.56 -2.97 -40.14
N VAL A 385 0.71 -2.64 -39.17
CA VAL A 385 0.59 -1.26 -38.65
C VAL A 385 1.91 -0.79 -38.06
N ARG A 386 2.62 -1.64 -37.32
CA ARG A 386 3.97 -1.32 -36.80
C ARG A 386 4.97 -1.12 -37.92
N LEU A 387 4.99 -2.01 -38.92
CA LEU A 387 5.89 -1.90 -40.06
C LEU A 387 5.63 -0.61 -40.86
N TRP A 388 4.35 -0.25 -41.05
CA TRP A 388 3.94 0.99 -41.70
C TRP A 388 4.38 2.23 -40.91
N SER A 389 4.17 2.26 -39.59
CA SER A 389 4.62 3.39 -38.75
C SER A 389 6.14 3.58 -38.78
N ILE A 390 6.91 2.49 -38.90
CA ILE A 390 8.38 2.55 -39.04
C ILE A 390 8.76 3.11 -40.41
N LEU A 391 8.02 2.78 -41.47
CA LEU A 391 8.22 3.31 -42.82
C LEU A 391 7.84 4.79 -42.90
N GLU A 392 6.72 5.19 -42.30
CA GLU A 392 6.24 6.57 -42.24
C GLU A 392 7.23 7.48 -41.50
N GLY A 393 7.73 7.03 -40.33
CA GLY A 393 8.80 7.74 -39.62
C GLY A 393 10.13 7.82 -40.38
N ARG A 394 10.40 6.89 -41.30
CA ARG A 394 11.58 6.94 -42.19
C ARG A 394 11.38 7.89 -43.37
N ILE A 395 10.16 8.03 -43.89
CA ILE A 395 9.82 8.99 -44.95
C ILE A 395 9.95 10.43 -44.42
N GLU A 396 9.53 10.69 -43.18
CA GLU A 396 9.75 11.97 -42.52
C GLU A 396 11.25 12.31 -42.41
N THR A 397 12.10 11.34 -42.02
CA THR A 397 13.56 11.56 -41.99
C THR A 397 14.17 11.78 -43.39
N TRP A 398 13.67 11.11 -44.43
CA TRP A 398 14.10 11.31 -45.82
C TRP A 398 13.78 12.72 -46.33
N SER A 399 12.62 13.27 -45.96
CA SER A 399 12.25 14.65 -46.35
C SER A 399 13.23 15.70 -45.80
N THR A 400 13.78 15.49 -44.59
CA THR A 400 14.76 16.40 -43.98
C THR A 400 16.20 16.21 -44.47
N SER A 401 16.58 15.01 -44.92
CA SER A 401 17.94 14.72 -45.41
C SER A 401 18.11 14.96 -46.92
N SER A 402 17.04 14.84 -47.73
CA SER A 402 17.10 15.05 -49.18
C SER A 402 17.27 16.52 -49.58
N GLN A 403 16.86 17.48 -48.75
CA GLN A 403 17.03 18.91 -49.06
C GLN A 403 18.51 19.37 -49.00
N LYS A 404 19.34 18.77 -48.13
CA LYS A 404 20.77 19.11 -48.02
C LYS A 404 21.64 18.40 -49.06
N GLY A 405 21.27 17.20 -49.50
CA GLY A 405 22.00 16.46 -50.54
C GLY A 405 21.79 17.02 -51.95
N LEU A 406 20.57 17.46 -52.28
CA LEU A 406 20.22 17.91 -53.63
C LEU A 406 20.82 19.27 -54.04
N GLN A 407 21.10 20.17 -53.09
CA GLN A 407 21.77 21.45 -53.40
C GLN A 407 23.27 21.29 -53.70
N THR A 408 23.89 20.22 -53.21
CA THR A 408 25.35 20.02 -53.31
C THR A 408 25.73 19.25 -54.58
N GLU A 409 24.84 18.39 -55.08
CA GLU A 409 25.07 17.52 -56.25
C GLU A 409 24.69 18.19 -57.59
N PHE A 410 23.82 19.20 -57.61
CA PHE A 410 23.44 19.91 -58.84
C PHE A 410 24.51 20.87 -59.38
N GLY A 411 25.48 21.28 -58.55
CA GLY A 411 26.53 22.23 -58.92
C GLY A 411 27.75 21.62 -59.63
N LYS A 412 27.85 20.29 -59.73
CA LYS A 412 29.11 19.63 -60.16
C LYS A 412 29.00 18.68 -61.36
N ALA A 413 27.87 18.62 -62.07
CA ALA A 413 27.69 17.63 -63.15
C ALA A 413 27.27 18.25 -64.51
N MET A 414 28.21 18.89 -65.21
CA MET A 414 28.34 18.97 -66.68
C MET A 414 29.78 19.42 -67.00
N PRO A 415 30.49 19.00 -68.08
CA PRO A 415 30.41 17.85 -68.99
C PRO A 415 31.84 17.15 -69.15
N PRO A 416 32.22 16.44 -70.24
CA PRO A 416 31.73 15.17 -70.81
C PRO A 416 32.82 14.06 -71.10
N THR A 417 32.34 12.85 -71.47
CA THR A 417 32.96 11.77 -72.32
C THR A 417 34.25 11.07 -71.84
N THR A 418 34.34 9.74 -71.67
CA THR A 418 34.44 8.68 -72.74
C THR A 418 34.48 7.28 -72.06
N PRO A 419 34.04 6.16 -72.69
CA PRO A 419 33.89 4.86 -72.03
C PRO A 419 35.09 3.90 -72.21
N GLY A 420 35.44 3.19 -71.14
CA GLY A 420 36.15 1.90 -71.21
C GLY A 420 37.25 1.70 -70.17
N ALA A 421 37.07 0.76 -69.24
CA ALA A 421 38.12 -0.15 -68.75
C ALA A 421 37.56 -1.21 -67.79
N LYS A 422 38.10 -2.43 -67.92
CA LYS A 422 37.82 -3.65 -67.16
C LYS A 422 38.21 -3.56 -65.67
N ALA A 423 37.52 -4.36 -64.85
CA ALA A 423 37.78 -4.56 -63.42
C ALA A 423 38.99 -5.48 -63.13
N PRO A 424 39.74 -5.23 -62.03
CA PRO A 424 40.58 -6.24 -61.35
C PRO A 424 39.89 -6.89 -60.12
N PRO A 425 40.42 -8.03 -59.61
CA PRO A 425 39.73 -9.04 -58.79
C PRO A 425 39.70 -8.76 -57.26
N PRO A 426 38.97 -9.56 -56.45
CA PRO A 426 38.47 -9.13 -55.14
C PRO A 426 39.49 -9.28 -54.00
N ALA A 427 39.54 -8.29 -53.10
CA ALA A 427 40.29 -8.38 -51.85
C ALA A 427 39.49 -9.12 -50.76
N LYS A 428 40.18 -10.01 -50.04
CA LYS A 428 39.68 -10.87 -48.96
C LYS A 428 39.35 -10.11 -47.67
N ALA A 429 38.41 -10.64 -46.90
CA ALA A 429 37.88 -10.08 -45.64
C ALA A 429 38.90 -10.11 -44.47
N PRO A 430 38.87 -9.12 -43.55
CA PRO A 430 39.61 -9.21 -42.28
C PRO A 430 38.81 -9.93 -41.18
N VAL A 431 39.55 -10.70 -40.39
CA VAL A 431 39.11 -11.50 -39.22
C VAL A 431 38.84 -10.58 -37.99
N PRO A 432 37.90 -10.93 -37.09
CA PRO A 432 37.54 -10.08 -35.94
C PRO A 432 38.54 -10.18 -34.79
N GLY A 433 38.92 -9.04 -34.18
CA GLY A 433 39.48 -9.02 -32.83
C GLY A 433 40.80 -8.28 -32.63
N GLN A 434 40.85 -6.96 -32.85
CA GLN A 434 41.83 -6.08 -32.18
C GLN A 434 41.20 -4.70 -31.89
N PRO A 435 41.55 -4.04 -30.77
CA PRO A 435 41.01 -2.74 -30.39
C PRO A 435 41.69 -1.63 -31.20
N ARG A 436 40.89 -0.70 -31.76
CA ARG A 436 41.38 0.49 -32.48
C ARG A 436 40.94 1.78 -31.76
N PRO A 437 41.79 2.83 -31.77
CA PRO A 437 41.61 4.04 -30.99
C PRO A 437 40.44 4.92 -31.48
N ALA A 438 39.80 5.59 -30.54
CA ALA A 438 38.70 6.53 -30.74
C ALA A 438 39.22 7.82 -31.40
N ASN A 439 39.34 7.83 -32.74
CA ASN A 439 39.25 9.02 -33.61
C ASN A 439 39.40 8.66 -35.09
N SER A 440 38.53 7.78 -35.61
CA SER A 440 38.44 7.53 -37.06
C SER A 440 36.99 7.44 -37.55
N ALA A 441 36.15 8.41 -37.17
CA ALA A 441 34.78 8.54 -37.69
C ALA A 441 34.70 8.89 -39.19
N PHE A 442 35.82 9.28 -39.82
CA PHE A 442 35.86 9.63 -41.25
C PHE A 442 36.11 8.46 -42.20
N VAL A 443 36.56 7.30 -41.70
CA VAL A 443 36.73 6.10 -42.55
C VAL A 443 35.43 5.28 -42.59
N GLY A 444 34.59 5.33 -41.56
CA GLY A 444 33.31 4.60 -41.52
C GLY A 444 32.24 5.13 -42.48
N LEU A 445 32.25 6.42 -42.82
CA LEU A 445 31.19 7.03 -43.64
C LEU A 445 31.35 6.69 -45.14
N CYS A 446 32.58 6.51 -45.64
CA CYS A 446 32.81 6.07 -47.02
C CYS A 446 32.54 4.58 -47.25
N PHE A 447 32.52 3.76 -46.19
CA PHE A 447 32.15 2.34 -46.32
C PHE A 447 30.64 2.10 -46.27
N VAL A 448 29.85 3.00 -45.65
CA VAL A 448 28.38 2.85 -45.62
C VAL A 448 27.74 3.14 -46.98
N THR A 449 28.29 4.07 -47.77
CA THR A 449 27.79 4.37 -49.12
C THR A 449 28.16 3.29 -50.14
N ALA A 450 29.34 2.68 -50.03
CA ALA A 450 29.72 1.53 -50.87
C ALA A 450 29.00 0.22 -50.48
N ALA A 451 28.75 -0.01 -49.17
CA ALA A 451 28.00 -1.17 -48.68
C ALA A 451 26.51 -1.12 -49.03
N LEU A 452 25.89 0.06 -48.99
CA LEU A 452 24.50 0.23 -49.44
C LEU A 452 24.37 0.09 -50.97
N GLY A 453 25.32 0.63 -51.74
CA GLY A 453 25.35 0.47 -53.20
C GLY A 453 25.54 -0.99 -53.63
N SER A 454 26.38 -1.75 -52.92
CA SER A 454 26.61 -3.19 -53.19
C SER A 454 25.48 -4.08 -52.67
N ALA A 455 24.81 -3.75 -51.55
CA ALA A 455 23.61 -4.46 -51.11
C ALA A 455 22.44 -4.23 -52.09
N PHE A 456 22.25 -3.00 -52.57
CA PHE A 456 21.25 -2.70 -53.60
C PHE A 456 21.60 -3.31 -54.95
N ALA A 457 22.88 -3.32 -55.35
CA ALA A 457 23.36 -4.01 -56.56
C ALA A 457 23.24 -5.54 -56.44
N PHE A 458 23.48 -6.12 -55.25
CA PHE A 458 23.29 -7.55 -55.00
C PHE A 458 21.81 -7.90 -54.99
N ILE A 459 20.95 -7.11 -54.35
CA ILE A 459 19.49 -7.28 -54.40
C ILE A 459 19.00 -7.13 -55.85
N THR A 460 19.39 -6.08 -56.59
CA THR A 460 18.95 -5.92 -57.98
C THR A 460 19.52 -6.97 -58.93
N LYS A 461 20.75 -7.46 -58.72
CA LYS A 461 21.36 -8.55 -59.52
C LYS A 461 20.76 -9.92 -59.20
N THR A 462 20.47 -10.18 -57.93
CA THR A 462 19.79 -11.41 -57.48
C THR A 462 18.33 -11.41 -57.92
N PHE A 463 17.66 -10.25 -57.94
CA PHE A 463 16.30 -10.11 -58.46
C PHE A 463 16.21 -10.04 -59.99
N SER A 464 17.26 -9.60 -60.71
CA SER A 464 17.28 -9.56 -62.18
C SER A 464 17.63 -10.91 -62.82
N GLY A 465 18.33 -11.79 -62.10
CA GLY A 465 18.65 -13.16 -62.55
C GLY A 465 17.62 -14.23 -62.16
N MET A 466 16.67 -13.91 -61.27
CA MET A 466 15.62 -14.84 -60.85
C MET A 466 14.34 -14.68 -61.66
N ASN A 467 13.75 -15.80 -62.07
CA ASN A 467 12.39 -15.83 -62.59
C ASN A 467 11.44 -15.14 -61.57
N ARG A 468 10.55 -14.24 -62.04
CA ARG A 468 9.64 -13.43 -61.20
C ARG A 468 8.86 -14.27 -60.19
N GLN A 469 8.63 -15.54 -60.50
CA GLN A 469 7.98 -16.51 -59.64
C GLN A 469 8.78 -16.80 -58.35
N HIS A 470 10.11 -16.93 -58.40
CA HIS A 470 10.94 -17.20 -57.21
C HIS A 470 11.05 -15.98 -56.29
N VAL A 471 11.05 -14.78 -56.86
CA VAL A 471 10.99 -13.52 -56.09
C VAL A 471 9.68 -13.42 -55.31
N MET A 472 8.55 -13.65 -55.99
CA MET A 472 7.22 -13.61 -55.36
C MET A 472 7.08 -14.70 -54.29
N LEU A 473 7.61 -15.89 -54.57
CA LEU A 473 7.62 -17.00 -53.63
C LEU A 473 8.45 -16.68 -52.38
N GLY A 474 9.69 -16.20 -52.53
CA GLY A 474 10.56 -15.85 -51.40
C GLY A 474 9.95 -14.78 -50.50
N LEU A 475 9.32 -13.76 -51.10
CA LEU A 475 8.59 -12.73 -50.35
C LEU A 475 7.38 -13.31 -49.61
N SER A 476 6.59 -14.17 -50.26
CA SER A 476 5.44 -14.82 -49.64
C SER A 476 5.82 -15.75 -48.48
N ALA A 477 6.92 -16.50 -48.62
CA ALA A 477 7.45 -17.39 -47.58
C ALA A 477 7.96 -16.59 -46.37
N ALA A 478 8.66 -15.48 -46.60
CA ALA A 478 9.11 -14.59 -45.52
C ALA A 478 7.92 -13.96 -44.75
N ILE A 479 6.88 -13.51 -45.48
CA ILE A 479 5.64 -13.00 -44.85
C ILE A 479 4.96 -14.11 -44.06
N GLY A 480 4.84 -15.31 -44.63
CA GLY A 480 4.26 -16.49 -43.97
C GLY A 480 4.99 -16.86 -42.68
N LEU A 481 6.33 -16.87 -42.70
CA LEU A 481 7.18 -17.18 -41.55
C LEU A 481 6.96 -16.22 -40.38
N VAL A 482 6.68 -14.94 -40.65
CA VAL A 482 6.42 -13.93 -39.62
C VAL A 482 4.96 -13.97 -39.16
N VAL A 483 4.01 -14.06 -40.11
CA VAL A 483 2.58 -13.98 -39.80
C VAL A 483 2.11 -15.23 -39.06
N LEU A 484 2.48 -16.43 -39.52
CA LEU A 484 2.00 -17.70 -38.98
C LEU A 484 2.20 -17.85 -37.46
N PRO A 485 3.41 -17.69 -36.89
CA PRO A 485 3.60 -17.81 -35.44
C PRO A 485 2.81 -16.76 -34.65
N ILE A 486 2.70 -15.52 -35.18
CA ILE A 486 1.91 -14.45 -34.55
C ILE A 486 0.42 -14.82 -34.53
N THR A 487 -0.11 -15.33 -35.64
CA THR A 487 -1.51 -15.79 -35.72
C THR A 487 -1.79 -16.91 -34.74
N LEU A 488 -0.86 -17.86 -34.62
CA LEU A 488 -0.99 -19.04 -33.77
C LEU A 488 -1.01 -18.63 -32.29
N VAL A 489 -0.08 -17.77 -31.87
CA VAL A 489 -0.05 -17.24 -30.50
C VAL A 489 -1.31 -16.43 -30.19
N ALA A 490 -1.76 -15.56 -31.11
CA ALA A 490 -2.99 -14.80 -30.94
C ALA A 490 -4.22 -15.71 -30.83
N TYR A 491 -4.30 -16.75 -31.67
CA TYR A 491 -5.35 -17.76 -31.63
C TYR A 491 -5.36 -18.52 -30.30
N LEU A 492 -4.18 -18.98 -29.84
CA LEU A 492 -4.04 -19.67 -28.56
C LEU A 492 -4.42 -18.77 -27.38
N LYS A 493 -3.96 -17.50 -27.37
CA LYS A 493 -4.34 -16.52 -26.33
C LYS A 493 -5.84 -16.28 -26.31
N LEU A 494 -6.46 -16.05 -27.48
CA LEU A 494 -7.89 -15.86 -27.60
C LEU A 494 -8.67 -17.10 -27.15
N ARG A 495 -8.20 -18.33 -27.45
CA ARG A 495 -8.85 -19.57 -27.00
C ARG A 495 -8.69 -19.82 -25.50
N ARG A 496 -7.61 -19.30 -24.90
CA ARG A 496 -7.29 -19.41 -23.46
C ARG A 496 -7.83 -18.26 -22.61
N GLN A 497 -8.57 -17.32 -23.20
CA GLN A 497 -9.23 -16.25 -22.45
C GLN A 497 -10.18 -16.79 -21.39
N ASP A 498 -9.99 -16.34 -20.17
CA ASP A 498 -10.59 -16.91 -18.97
C ASP A 498 -11.02 -15.82 -17.99
N LEU A 499 -12.27 -15.83 -17.55
CA LEU A 499 -12.78 -14.87 -16.58
C LEU A 499 -12.39 -15.22 -15.13
N SER A 500 -12.00 -16.47 -14.84
CA SER A 500 -11.76 -16.92 -13.46
C SER A 500 -10.68 -16.07 -12.80
N SER A 501 -9.54 -15.88 -13.48
CA SER A 501 -8.42 -15.10 -12.95
C SER A 501 -8.71 -13.60 -12.82
N LEU A 502 -9.75 -13.09 -13.49
CA LEU A 502 -10.23 -11.73 -13.26
C LEU A 502 -10.97 -11.66 -11.92
N LEU A 503 -11.86 -12.61 -11.66
CA LEU A 503 -12.65 -12.67 -10.43
C LEU A 503 -11.79 -13.07 -9.21
N GLU A 504 -10.84 -13.99 -9.37
CA GLU A 504 -9.84 -14.36 -8.36
C GLU A 504 -9.03 -13.14 -7.89
N GLY A 505 -8.75 -12.20 -8.80
CA GLY A 505 -8.11 -10.93 -8.44
C GLY A 505 -8.94 -10.05 -7.51
N GLY A 506 -10.27 -10.23 -7.49
CA GLY A 506 -11.22 -9.55 -6.62
C GLY A 506 -11.58 -10.33 -5.35
N GLY A 507 -10.82 -11.36 -5.00
CA GLY A 507 -11.02 -12.16 -3.79
C GLY A 507 -11.95 -13.37 -3.94
N TRP A 508 -12.42 -13.67 -5.16
CA TRP A 508 -13.32 -14.80 -5.41
C TRP A 508 -12.54 -16.11 -5.57
N ALA A 509 -12.90 -17.14 -4.80
CA ALA A 509 -12.31 -18.48 -4.93
C ALA A 509 -12.99 -19.25 -6.06
N ILE A 510 -12.40 -19.23 -7.27
CA ILE A 510 -12.94 -19.94 -8.44
C ILE A 510 -12.06 -21.15 -8.78
N ASN A 511 -12.65 -22.34 -8.65
CA ASN A 511 -11.94 -23.61 -8.91
C ASN A 511 -11.93 -24.01 -10.39
N ALA A 512 -12.84 -23.46 -11.20
CA ALA A 512 -13.02 -23.85 -12.59
C ALA A 512 -12.56 -22.75 -13.57
N ARG A 513 -11.98 -23.16 -14.70
CA ARG A 513 -11.62 -22.24 -15.78
C ARG A 513 -12.88 -21.76 -16.52
N MET A 514 -13.17 -20.48 -16.45
CA MET A 514 -14.36 -19.82 -17.02
C MET A 514 -14.06 -19.26 -18.41
N ARG A 515 -13.84 -20.16 -19.38
CA ARG A 515 -13.51 -19.77 -20.76
C ARG A 515 -14.71 -19.18 -21.49
N LEU A 516 -14.47 -18.09 -22.22
CA LEU A 516 -15.53 -17.39 -22.96
C LEU A 516 -15.71 -17.94 -24.37
N ASN A 517 -16.93 -18.37 -24.70
CA ASN A 517 -17.32 -18.71 -26.07
C ASN A 517 -17.61 -17.44 -26.91
N ARG A 518 -17.81 -17.59 -28.22
CA ARG A 518 -18.03 -16.43 -29.12
C ARG A 518 -19.30 -15.63 -28.81
N ARG A 519 -20.36 -16.27 -28.31
CA ARG A 519 -21.63 -15.60 -27.97
C ARG A 519 -21.44 -14.75 -26.71
N GLN A 520 -20.86 -15.34 -25.66
CA GLN A 520 -20.53 -14.66 -24.40
C GLN A 520 -19.62 -13.44 -24.60
N ARG A 521 -18.61 -13.57 -25.46
CA ARG A 521 -17.73 -12.42 -25.78
C ARG A 521 -18.48 -11.24 -26.37
N ARG A 522 -19.54 -11.50 -27.17
CA ARG A 522 -20.38 -10.44 -27.74
C ARG A 522 -21.38 -9.90 -26.72
N GLN A 523 -21.81 -10.70 -25.75
CA GLN A 523 -22.66 -10.24 -24.64
C GLN A 523 -21.91 -9.22 -23.76
N PHE A 524 -20.67 -9.52 -23.37
CA PHE A 524 -19.86 -8.61 -22.55
C PHE A 524 -19.33 -7.38 -23.31
N THR A 525 -19.22 -7.44 -24.63
CA THR A 525 -18.81 -6.29 -25.44
C THR A 525 -19.67 -6.22 -26.70
N THR A 526 -20.64 -5.31 -26.67
CA THR A 526 -21.51 -5.02 -27.81
C THR A 526 -21.07 -3.72 -28.46
N ALA A 527 -20.72 -3.77 -29.74
CA ALA A 527 -20.48 -2.57 -30.54
C ALA A 527 -21.82 -1.96 -30.95
N TYR A 528 -21.97 -0.64 -30.88
CA TYR A 528 -23.20 0.01 -31.28
C TYR A 528 -23.41 -0.17 -32.79
N VAL A 529 -24.60 -0.65 -33.17
CA VAL A 529 -25.01 -0.70 -34.57
C VAL A 529 -25.65 0.63 -34.89
N PHE A 530 -25.16 1.30 -35.93
CA PHE A 530 -25.77 2.55 -36.37
C PHE A 530 -27.27 2.32 -36.71
N PRO A 531 -28.17 3.25 -36.35
CA PRO A 531 -29.58 3.13 -36.66
C PRO A 531 -29.83 2.90 -38.16
N ALA A 532 -30.90 2.17 -38.49
CA ALA A 532 -31.29 1.96 -39.87
C ALA A 532 -31.52 3.30 -40.59
N GLY A 533 -30.87 3.52 -41.73
CA GLY A 533 -30.97 4.76 -42.51
C GLY A 533 -30.00 5.88 -42.12
N ALA A 534 -29.07 5.65 -41.19
CA ALA A 534 -28.04 6.63 -40.85
C ALA A 534 -27.17 6.98 -42.08
N LYS A 535 -27.15 8.26 -42.46
CA LYS A 535 -26.32 8.79 -43.55
C LYS A 535 -24.93 9.19 -43.01
N GLY A 536 -23.86 8.93 -43.77
CA GLY A 536 -22.49 9.35 -43.41
C GLY A 536 -21.72 8.41 -42.45
N THR A 537 -22.24 7.21 -42.17
CA THR A 537 -21.54 6.24 -41.31
C THR A 537 -20.26 5.70 -41.99
N PRO A 538 -19.19 5.38 -41.25
CA PRO A 538 -17.99 4.77 -41.81
C PRO A 538 -18.34 3.51 -42.60
N ARG A 539 -18.02 3.50 -43.91
CA ARG A 539 -18.31 2.34 -44.78
C ARG A 539 -17.59 1.11 -44.24
N ARG A 540 -18.33 0.01 -44.01
CA ARG A 540 -17.75 -1.29 -43.62
C ARG A 540 -16.60 -1.64 -44.58
N THR A 541 -15.44 -1.97 -44.03
CA THR A 541 -14.19 -2.34 -44.72
C THR A 541 -14.27 -3.72 -45.39
N HIS A 542 -15.37 -4.01 -46.08
CA HIS A 542 -15.50 -5.21 -46.92
C HIS A 542 -14.40 -5.24 -47.99
N LEU A 543 -14.02 -4.07 -48.53
CA LEU A 543 -12.91 -3.93 -49.48
C LEU A 543 -11.55 -4.36 -48.92
N LEU A 544 -11.27 -4.07 -47.65
CA LEU A 544 -9.98 -4.40 -47.02
C LEU A 544 -9.90 -5.89 -46.67
N VAL A 545 -11.02 -6.49 -46.24
CA VAL A 545 -11.12 -7.94 -46.02
C VAL A 545 -11.04 -8.70 -47.35
N PHE A 546 -11.68 -8.18 -48.40
CA PHE A 546 -11.64 -8.74 -49.74
C PHE A 546 -10.24 -8.68 -50.35
N SER A 547 -9.51 -7.57 -50.16
CA SER A 547 -8.13 -7.45 -50.63
C SER A 547 -7.17 -8.37 -49.88
N ILE A 548 -7.32 -8.56 -48.56
CA ILE A 548 -6.52 -9.55 -47.82
C ILE A 548 -6.82 -10.99 -48.27
N PHE A 549 -8.09 -11.33 -48.49
CA PHE A 549 -8.47 -12.65 -49.02
C PHE A 549 -7.94 -12.89 -50.42
N MET A 550 -8.02 -11.90 -51.31
CA MET A 550 -7.41 -11.95 -52.64
C MET A 550 -5.91 -12.18 -52.56
N VAL A 551 -5.19 -11.50 -51.66
CA VAL A 551 -3.75 -11.69 -51.49
C VAL A 551 -3.42 -13.09 -50.95
N LEU A 552 -4.21 -13.61 -50.01
CA LEU A 552 -4.06 -14.98 -49.49
C LEU A 552 -4.36 -16.03 -50.56
N GLU A 553 -5.43 -15.88 -51.34
CA GLU A 553 -5.72 -16.76 -52.46
C GLU A 553 -4.63 -16.69 -53.53
N LEU A 554 -4.11 -15.50 -53.85
CA LEU A 554 -3.02 -15.35 -54.81
C LEU A 554 -1.75 -16.05 -54.32
N ALA A 555 -1.48 -16.00 -53.01
CA ALA A 555 -0.34 -16.70 -52.39
C ALA A 555 -0.53 -18.22 -52.39
N ILE A 556 -1.73 -18.71 -52.08
CA ILE A 556 -2.07 -20.15 -52.12
C ILE A 556 -2.01 -20.66 -53.57
N TRP A 557 -2.57 -19.91 -54.51
CA TRP A 557 -2.52 -20.23 -55.94
C TRP A 557 -1.09 -20.23 -56.46
N ALA A 558 -0.26 -19.26 -56.07
CA ALA A 558 1.17 -19.25 -56.44
C ALA A 558 1.92 -20.47 -55.88
N ALA A 559 1.62 -20.89 -54.64
CA ALA A 559 2.21 -22.07 -54.03
C ALA A 559 1.76 -23.38 -54.71
N LEU A 560 0.47 -23.52 -55.04
CA LEU A 560 -0.07 -24.67 -55.77
C LEU A 560 0.48 -24.74 -57.20
N ARG A 561 0.60 -23.60 -57.88
CA ARG A 561 1.17 -23.54 -59.23
C ARG A 561 2.65 -23.94 -59.21
N TRP A 562 3.40 -23.52 -58.20
CA TRP A 562 4.78 -23.96 -57.99
C TRP A 562 4.89 -25.47 -57.75
N TYR A 563 4.00 -26.07 -56.95
CA TYR A 563 3.94 -27.53 -56.77
C TYR A 563 3.65 -28.26 -58.10
N SER A 564 2.77 -27.71 -58.94
CA SER A 564 2.44 -28.32 -60.24
C SER A 564 3.52 -28.17 -61.33
N THR A 565 4.40 -27.16 -61.22
CA THR A 565 5.47 -26.89 -62.20
C THR A 565 6.86 -27.33 -61.74
N SER A 566 6.97 -27.87 -60.53
CA SER A 566 8.21 -28.46 -60.04
C SER A 566 8.32 -29.88 -60.60
N PRO A 567 9.38 -30.25 -61.35
CA PRO A 567 9.60 -31.65 -61.67
C PRO A 567 9.77 -32.41 -60.34
N MET A 568 8.95 -33.45 -60.14
CA MET A 568 9.16 -34.39 -59.05
C MET A 568 10.60 -34.95 -59.15
N PRO A 569 11.32 -35.10 -58.04
CA PRO A 569 12.61 -35.78 -58.04
C PRO A 569 12.49 -37.24 -58.51
#